data_AF-A0A4Y9L2M4-F1
#
_entry.id   AF-A0A4Y9L2M4-F1
#
_cell.length_a   1.000
_cell.length_b   1.000
_cell.length_c   1.000
_cell.angle_alpha   90.00
_cell.angle_beta   90.00
_cell.angle_gamma   90.00
#
_symmetry.space_group_name_H-M   'P 1'
#
loop_
_entity.id
_entity.type
_entity.pdbx_description
1 polymer ?
#
loop_
_entity_poly.entity_id
_entity_poly.type
_entity_poly.pdbx_seq_one_letter_code
_entity_poly.pdbx_strand_id
1 'polypeptide(L)'
;MPEAATLFDQINTKAPENFRRFGMREDNAITERLPRFAGSVEVTKERFTFVRSGSYPESIFAHHSAIAPAVLDQLEVGSDVNFRVRFNRAGPVAIDMQLGRQID
;
A
#
# COMPACT_ATOMS: atom_id res chain seq x y z
N MET A 1 2.17 -8.79 17.95
CA MET A 1 1.60 -8.71 16.59
C MET A 1 0.18 -8.18 16.70
N PRO A 2 -0.21 -7.14 15.95
CA PRO A 2 -1.61 -6.70 15.90
C PRO A 2 -2.52 -7.84 15.43
N GLU A 3 -3.75 -7.91 15.95
CA GLU A 3 -4.73 -8.95 15.58
C GLU A 3 -4.95 -9.04 14.06
N ALA A 4 -5.00 -7.89 13.39
CA ALA A 4 -5.10 -7.81 11.93
C ALA A 4 -3.94 -8.52 11.20
N ALA A 5 -2.72 -8.44 11.73
CA ALA A 5 -1.56 -9.10 11.12
C ALA A 5 -1.69 -10.62 11.15
N THR A 6 -2.14 -11.15 12.29
CA THR A 6 -2.42 -12.58 12.45
C THR A 6 -3.53 -13.03 11.49
N LEU A 7 -4.57 -12.21 11.31
CA LEU A 7 -5.66 -12.54 10.40
C LEU A 7 -5.20 -12.57 8.93
N PHE A 8 -4.42 -11.59 8.48
CA PHE A 8 -3.87 -11.59 7.13
C PHE A 8 -2.93 -12.75 6.89
N ASP A 9 -2.11 -13.14 7.87
CA ASP A 9 -1.25 -14.32 7.76
C ASP A 9 -2.06 -15.62 7.62
N GLN A 10 -3.13 -15.76 8.40
CA GLN A 10 -4.04 -16.89 8.28
C GLN A 10 -4.73 -16.95 6.92
N ILE A 11 -5.22 -15.81 6.39
CA ILE A 11 -5.80 -15.72 5.05
C ILE A 11 -4.75 -16.09 4.01
N ASN A 12 -3.55 -15.51 4.10
CA ASN A 12 -2.48 -15.73 3.15
C ASN A 12 -1.97 -17.18 3.13
N THR A 13 -2.11 -17.90 4.24
CA THR A 13 -1.71 -19.31 4.33
C THR A 13 -2.83 -20.26 3.91
N LYS A 14 -4.08 -19.98 4.31
CA LYS A 14 -5.19 -20.93 4.18
C LYS A 14 -6.04 -20.74 2.93
N ALA A 15 -6.08 -19.54 2.35
CA ALA A 15 -6.92 -19.28 1.18
C ALA A 15 -6.34 -19.94 -0.09
N PRO A 16 -7.17 -20.34 -1.06
CA PRO A 16 -6.72 -20.85 -2.36
C PRO A 16 -5.74 -19.89 -3.03
N GLU A 17 -4.77 -20.39 -3.81
CA GLU A 17 -3.69 -19.57 -4.39
C GLU A 17 -4.19 -18.34 -5.18
N ASN A 18 -5.30 -18.48 -5.89
CA ASN A 18 -5.90 -17.42 -6.70
C ASN A 18 -6.73 -16.40 -5.88
N PHE A 19 -6.93 -16.62 -4.59
CA PHE A 19 -7.71 -15.71 -3.75
C PHE A 19 -6.94 -14.41 -3.51
N ARG A 20 -7.46 -13.30 -4.08
CA ARG A 20 -7.01 -11.91 -3.85
C ARG A 20 -5.48 -11.75 -3.84
N ARG A 21 -4.80 -12.35 -4.83
CA ARG A 21 -3.34 -12.27 -4.96
C ARG A 21 -2.85 -10.83 -5.13
N PHE A 22 -3.65 -10.00 -5.80
CA PHE A 22 -3.41 -8.57 -5.99
C PHE A 22 -4.47 -7.74 -5.28
N GLY A 23 -4.18 -6.46 -5.04
CA GLY A 23 -5.20 -5.51 -4.62
C GLY A 23 -6.32 -5.43 -5.66
N MET A 24 -7.55 -5.15 -5.21
CA MET A 24 -8.67 -4.92 -6.13
C MET A 24 -8.34 -3.80 -7.11
N ARG A 25 -8.81 -3.90 -8.35
CA ARG A 25 -8.61 -2.86 -9.38
C ARG A 25 -9.47 -1.62 -9.14
N GLU A 26 -10.62 -1.83 -8.51
CA GLU A 26 -11.60 -0.81 -8.17
C GLU A 26 -11.78 -0.74 -6.66
N ASP A 27 -12.23 0.41 -6.19
CA ASP A 27 -12.59 0.56 -4.78
C ASP A 27 -13.92 -0.14 -4.51
N ASN A 28 -14.03 -0.71 -3.31
CA ASN A 28 -15.31 -1.13 -2.75
C ASN A 28 -15.76 -0.13 -1.67
N ALA A 29 -16.95 -0.34 -1.13
CA ALA A 29 -17.56 0.54 -0.12
C ALA A 29 -16.69 0.78 1.14
N ILE A 30 -15.73 -0.11 1.44
CA ILE A 30 -14.77 0.07 2.54
C ILE A 30 -13.60 0.93 2.07
N THR A 31 -12.91 0.53 0.99
CA THR A 31 -11.69 1.23 0.53
C THR A 31 -11.99 2.64 0.00
N GLU A 32 -13.20 2.89 -0.48
CA GLU A 32 -13.69 4.23 -0.89
C GLU A 32 -13.81 5.19 0.30
N ARG A 33 -14.10 4.68 1.50
CA ARG A 33 -14.27 5.48 2.73
C ARG A 33 -12.99 5.62 3.55
N LEU A 34 -11.92 4.92 3.17
CA LEU A 34 -10.65 5.05 3.86
C LEU A 34 -10.00 6.39 3.51
N PRO A 35 -9.43 7.10 4.50
CA PRO A 35 -8.67 8.30 4.23
C PRO A 35 -7.40 7.97 3.44
N ARG A 36 -6.73 9.00 2.93
CA ARG A 36 -5.34 8.85 2.50
C ARG A 36 -4.45 8.72 3.75
N PHE A 37 -3.38 7.97 3.62
CA PHE A 37 -2.38 7.78 4.66
C PHE A 37 -1.09 8.48 4.22
N ALA A 38 -0.30 8.96 5.19
CA ALA A 38 0.99 9.54 4.94
C ALA A 38 2.12 8.59 5.37
N GLY A 39 3.27 8.72 4.72
CA GLY A 39 4.47 7.96 5.02
C GLY A 39 5.69 8.54 4.32
N SER A 40 6.77 7.78 4.35
CA SER A 40 8.00 8.11 3.61
C SER A 40 8.48 6.90 2.82
N VAL A 41 9.08 7.12 1.66
CA VAL A 41 9.65 6.03 0.87
C VAL A 41 10.82 5.41 1.64
N GLU A 42 10.72 4.12 1.93
CA GLU A 42 11.75 3.35 2.64
C GLU A 42 12.73 2.69 1.66
N VAL A 43 12.20 2.05 0.63
CA VAL A 43 12.98 1.35 -0.40
C VAL A 43 12.30 1.56 -1.74
N THR A 44 13.08 1.88 -2.77
CA THR A 44 12.60 1.88 -4.17
C THR A 44 13.41 0.87 -4.99
N LYS A 45 12.71 0.08 -5.82
CA LYS A 45 13.25 -0.92 -6.75
C LYS A 45 12.61 -0.72 -8.11
N GLU A 46 13.07 -1.46 -9.12
CA GLU A 46 12.62 -1.31 -10.52
C GLU A 46 11.10 -1.43 -10.74
N ARG A 47 10.38 -2.17 -9.88
CA ARG A 47 8.95 -2.48 -10.08
C ARG A 47 8.06 -2.15 -8.89
N PHE A 48 8.67 -1.78 -7.77
CA PHE A 48 7.93 -1.56 -6.53
C PHE A 48 8.68 -0.63 -5.59
N THR A 49 7.93 -0.09 -4.66
CA THR A 49 8.42 0.77 -3.60
C THR A 49 7.78 0.33 -2.29
N PHE A 50 8.55 0.37 -1.21
CA PHE A 50 8.04 0.23 0.15
C PHE A 50 7.92 1.61 0.78
N VAL A 51 6.78 1.86 1.42
CA VAL A 51 6.49 3.10 2.14
C VAL A 51 6.42 2.79 3.63
N ARG A 52 7.24 3.48 4.41
CA ARG A 52 7.18 3.46 5.85
C ARG A 52 5.96 4.25 6.32
N SER A 53 5.04 3.59 7.00
CA SER A 53 3.86 4.18 7.62
C SER A 53 4.07 4.35 9.12
N GLY A 54 3.46 5.39 9.71
CA GLY A 54 3.39 5.56 11.16
C GLY A 54 2.35 4.65 11.84
N SER A 55 1.66 3.80 11.07
CA SER A 55 0.61 2.89 11.54
C SER A 55 0.86 1.47 11.06
N TYR A 56 0.06 0.51 11.50
CA TYR A 56 0.16 -0.86 10.99
C TYR A 56 -0.33 -0.94 9.53
N PRO A 57 0.41 -1.65 8.65
CA PRO A 57 1.75 -2.18 8.85
C PRO A 57 2.82 -1.08 8.68
N GLU A 58 3.94 -1.24 9.39
CA GLU A 58 5.04 -0.26 9.39
C GLU A 58 5.62 -0.06 7.99
N SER A 59 5.65 -1.11 7.16
CA SER A 59 6.12 -1.03 5.77
C SER A 59 5.03 -1.54 4.83
N ILE A 60 4.57 -0.66 3.93
CA ILE A 60 3.49 -0.92 2.98
C ILE A 60 4.06 -1.04 1.57
N PHE A 61 3.73 -2.13 0.90
CA PHE A 61 4.12 -2.38 -0.48
C PHE A 61 3.28 -1.57 -1.47
N ALA A 62 3.94 -0.94 -2.43
CA ALA A 62 3.33 -0.28 -3.58
C ALA A 62 3.93 -0.83 -4.88
N HIS A 63 3.10 -1.39 -5.76
CA HIS A 63 3.54 -1.75 -7.10
C HIS A 63 3.53 -0.53 -8.00
N HIS A 64 4.54 -0.36 -8.86
CA HIS A 64 4.66 0.82 -9.72
C HIS A 64 3.48 1.00 -10.68
N SER A 65 2.84 -0.09 -11.11
CA SER A 65 1.62 0.00 -11.93
C SER A 65 0.42 0.66 -11.24
N ALA A 66 0.48 0.85 -9.91
CA ALA A 66 -0.53 1.52 -9.12
C ALA A 66 -0.17 2.98 -8.79
N ILE A 67 0.92 3.49 -9.38
CA ILE A 67 1.44 4.84 -9.16
C ILE A 67 1.51 5.54 -10.52
N ALA A 68 1.17 6.83 -10.56
CA ALA A 68 1.29 7.62 -11.78
C ALA A 68 2.79 7.73 -12.18
N PRO A 69 3.14 7.59 -13.48
CA PRO A 69 4.53 7.68 -13.94
C PRO A 69 5.24 8.96 -13.49
N ALA A 70 4.55 10.10 -13.57
CA ALA A 70 5.10 11.38 -13.13
C ALA A 70 5.47 11.43 -11.64
N VAL A 71 4.80 10.63 -10.79
CA VAL A 71 5.14 10.49 -9.38
C VAL A 71 6.34 9.56 -9.23
N LEU A 72 6.35 8.42 -9.94
CA LEU A 72 7.46 7.45 -9.92
C LEU A 72 8.81 8.10 -10.25
N ASP A 73 8.84 8.96 -11.27
CA ASP A 73 10.04 9.66 -11.72
C ASP A 73 10.65 10.58 -10.65
N GLN A 74 9.86 10.94 -9.62
CA GLN A 74 10.25 11.82 -8.53
C GLN A 74 10.39 11.10 -7.20
N LEU A 75 10.10 9.79 -7.13
CA LEU A 75 10.21 9.04 -5.87
C LEU A 75 11.67 8.69 -5.57
N GLU A 76 12.15 9.21 -4.45
CA GLU A 76 13.46 8.87 -3.89
C GLU A 76 13.29 8.30 -2.47
N VAL A 77 14.29 7.57 -1.98
CA VAL A 77 14.28 7.12 -0.58
C VAL A 77 14.28 8.35 0.33
N GLY A 78 13.35 8.36 1.30
CA GLY A 78 13.12 9.50 2.18
C GLY A 78 12.07 10.50 1.69
N SER A 79 11.60 10.41 0.44
CA SER A 79 10.51 11.26 -0.04
C SER A 79 9.26 11.07 0.80
N ASP A 80 8.71 12.17 1.29
CA ASP A 80 7.40 12.18 1.92
C ASP A 80 6.31 11.95 0.87
N VAL A 81 5.37 11.08 1.20
CA VAL A 81 4.29 10.68 0.30
C VAL A 81 2.97 10.52 1.05
N ASN A 82 1.88 10.64 0.32
CA ASN A 82 0.57 10.20 0.75
C ASN A 82 -0.01 9.21 -0.26
N PHE A 83 -0.88 8.32 0.20
CA PHE A 83 -1.36 7.21 -0.60
C PHE A 83 -2.70 6.71 -0.10
N ARG A 84 -3.44 6.03 -0.99
CA ARG A 84 -4.63 5.26 -0.60
C ARG A 84 -4.25 3.81 -0.37
N VAL A 85 -5.08 3.09 0.38
CA VAL A 85 -4.86 1.68 0.70
C VAL A 85 -5.95 0.81 0.11
N ARG A 86 -5.52 -0.30 -0.50
CA ARG A 86 -6.36 -1.45 -0.81
C ARG A 86 -5.82 -2.69 -0.11
N PHE A 87 -6.52 -3.80 -0.20
CA PHE A 87 -6.12 -5.05 0.46
C PHE A 87 -5.98 -6.18 -0.53
N ASN A 88 -4.89 -6.93 -0.40
CA ASN A 88 -4.73 -8.24 -1.00
C ASN A 88 -4.80 -9.30 0.14
N ARG A 89 -4.56 -10.57 -0.20
CA ARG A 89 -4.57 -11.68 0.78
C ARG A 89 -3.52 -11.53 1.89
N ALA A 90 -2.43 -10.80 1.64
CA ALA A 90 -1.29 -10.65 2.54
C ALA A 90 -1.35 -9.38 3.39
N GLY A 91 -2.27 -8.45 3.09
CA GLY A 91 -2.41 -7.22 3.85
C GLY A 91 -2.78 -6.00 3.01
N PRO A 92 -2.63 -4.81 3.59
CA PRO A 92 -2.79 -3.56 2.87
C PRO A 92 -1.64 -3.32 1.88
N VAL A 93 -1.98 -2.73 0.74
CA VAL A 93 -1.06 -2.28 -0.30
C VAL A 93 -1.37 -0.82 -0.65
N ALA A 94 -0.32 -0.04 -0.88
CA ALA A 94 -0.45 1.35 -1.27
C ALA A 94 -0.76 1.47 -2.75
N ILE A 95 -1.67 2.38 -3.06
CA ILE A 95 -2.11 2.75 -4.40
C ILE A 95 -2.24 4.26 -4.50
N ASP A 96 -2.28 4.79 -5.72
CA ASP A 96 -2.52 6.21 -5.98
C ASP A 96 -1.57 7.10 -5.16
N MET A 97 -0.27 6.79 -5.18
CA MET A 97 0.72 7.54 -4.42
C MET A 97 0.89 8.95 -4.99
N GLN A 98 1.05 9.91 -4.08
CA GLN A 98 1.30 11.33 -4.37
C GLN A 98 2.44 11.83 -3.48
N LEU A 99 3.18 12.84 -3.95
CA LEU A 99 4.26 13.47 -3.18
C LEU A 99 3.70 14.37 -2.08
N GLY A 100 4.44 14.47 -0.98
CA GLY A 100 4.10 15.29 0.18
C GLY A 100 3.16 14.61 1.18
N ARG A 101 3.17 15.12 2.41
CA ARG A 101 2.34 14.59 3.53
C ARG A 101 0.91 15.12 3.55
N GLN A 102 0.53 16.01 2.65
CA GLN A 102 -0.77 16.67 2.70
C GLN A 102 -1.88 15.64 2.44
N ILE A 103 -2.80 15.55 3.40
CA ILE A 103 -4.01 14.74 3.34
C ILE A 103 -5.14 15.77 3.31
N ASP A 104 -5.58 16.15 2.12
CA ASP A 104 -6.75 17.03 1.95
C ASP A 104 -8.04 16.33 2.42
#